data_AF-A0A357EK47-F1
#
_entry.id   AF-A0A357EK47-F1
#
_cell.length_a   1.000
_cell.length_b   1.000
_cell.length_c   1.000
_cell.angle_alpha   90.00
_cell.angle_beta   90.00
_cell.angle_gamma   90.00
#
_symmetry.space_group_name_H-M   'P 1'
#
loop_
_entity.id
_entity.type
_entity.pdbx_description
1 polymer ?
#
loop_
_entity_poly.entity_id
_entity_poly.type
_entity_poly.pdbx_seq_one_letter_code
_entity_poly.pdbx_strand_id
1 'polypeptide(L)'
;GLVILDESQYLADPERGVVWEETIIFCPSQARLLLLSASIGNPQDIADWLTSIRATPCRLVRHSKRTVPLRAGYLHPNGRLTPLFRTLGIPQGHPGHLHPEAKHLFIEYEEETLPSGRPRR
;
A
#
# COMPACT_ATOMS: atom_id res chain seq x y z
N GLY A 1 -13.66 21.65 19.56
CA GLY A 1 -12.84 20.49 19.98
C GLY A 1 -12.13 19.90 18.78
N LEU A 2 -11.15 19.02 19.00
CA LEU A 2 -10.47 18.25 17.96
C LEU A 2 -10.73 16.76 18.20
N VAL A 3 -11.10 16.03 17.16
CA VAL A 3 -11.23 14.56 17.15
C VAL A 3 -10.14 14.00 16.25
N ILE A 4 -9.37 13.06 16.77
CA ILE A 4 -8.29 12.39 16.05
C ILE A 4 -8.74 10.97 15.73
N LEU A 5 -8.66 10.63 14.46
CA LEU A 5 -9.07 9.37 13.86
C LEU A 5 -7.79 8.70 13.36
N ASP A 6 -7.26 7.76 14.14
CA ASP A 6 -6.02 7.05 13.79
C ASP A 6 -6.30 5.84 12.90
N GLU A 7 -5.36 5.48 12.04
CA GLU A 7 -5.49 4.38 11.07
C GLU A 7 -6.74 4.46 10.18
N SER A 8 -7.11 5.66 9.72
CA SER A 8 -8.36 5.91 8.99
C SER A 8 -8.46 5.18 7.65
N GLN A 9 -7.44 4.43 7.20
CA GLN A 9 -7.57 3.49 6.07
C GLN A 9 -8.54 2.34 6.37
N TYR A 10 -8.89 2.10 7.64
CA TYR A 10 -9.97 1.17 7.99
C TYR A 10 -11.35 1.61 7.49
N LEU A 11 -11.49 2.84 6.95
CA LEU A 11 -12.68 3.25 6.21
C LEU A 11 -12.98 2.31 5.03
N ALA A 12 -11.94 1.73 4.40
CA ALA A 12 -12.09 0.78 3.30
C ALA A 12 -12.37 -0.66 3.75
N ASP A 13 -12.44 -0.92 5.06
CA ASP A 13 -12.73 -2.25 5.61
C ASP A 13 -14.22 -2.58 5.42
N PRO A 14 -14.59 -3.70 4.78
CA PRO A 14 -16.00 -4.03 4.52
C PRO A 14 -16.86 -4.22 5.77
N GLU A 15 -16.28 -4.67 6.89
CA GLU A 15 -17.02 -4.93 8.12
C GLU A 15 -17.05 -3.71 9.03
N ARG A 16 -15.96 -2.94 9.05
CA ARG A 16 -15.75 -1.84 10.00
C ARG A 16 -15.99 -0.46 9.41
N GLY A 17 -15.90 -0.31 8.08
CA GLY A 17 -15.94 0.97 7.37
C GLY A 17 -17.21 1.76 7.65
N VAL A 18 -18.36 1.08 7.79
CA VAL A 18 -19.65 1.71 8.12
C VAL A 18 -19.58 2.48 9.44
N VAL A 19 -18.97 1.90 10.47
CA VAL A 19 -18.82 2.55 11.78
C VAL A 19 -17.95 3.80 11.69
N TRP A 20 -16.91 3.77 10.84
CA TRP A 20 -16.07 4.94 10.57
C TRP A 20 -16.84 6.05 9.86
N GLU A 21 -17.60 5.71 8.83
CA GLU A 21 -18.45 6.66 8.11
C GLU A 21 -19.47 7.31 9.03
N GLU A 22 -20.20 6.51 9.80
CA GLU A 22 -21.18 6.99 10.79
C GLU A 22 -20.52 7.89 11.82
N THR A 23 -19.35 7.51 12.35
CA THR A 23 -18.61 8.33 13.32
C THR A 23 -18.25 9.69 12.73
N ILE A 24 -17.82 9.75 11.46
CA ILE A 24 -17.46 11.00 10.78
C ILE A 24 -18.69 11.86 10.50
N ILE A 25 -19.79 11.25 10.04
CA ILE A 25 -21.04 11.93 9.70
C ILE A 25 -21.71 12.49 10.95
N PHE A 26 -21.82 11.70 12.02
CA PHE A 26 -22.48 12.11 13.27
C PHE A 26 -21.59 12.93 14.21
N CYS A 27 -20.29 13.08 13.92
CA CYS A 27 -19.41 13.93 14.71
C CYS A 27 -19.88 15.39 14.67
N PRO A 28 -20.04 16.09 15.81
CA PRO A 28 -20.53 17.46 15.86
C PRO A 28 -19.79 18.40 14.90
N SER A 29 -20.51 19.23 14.14
CA SER A 29 -19.94 20.11 13.10
C SER A 29 -18.87 21.08 13.62
N GLN A 30 -19.01 21.50 14.88
CA GLN A 30 -18.03 22.34 15.60
C GLN A 30 -16.70 21.65 15.94
N ALA A 31 -16.63 20.32 15.84
CA ALA A 31 -15.41 19.57 16.03
C ALA A 31 -14.59 19.53 14.72
N ARG A 32 -13.30 19.84 14.83
CA ARG A 32 -12.33 19.62 13.76
C ARG A 32 -11.93 18.15 13.75
N LEU A 33 -11.73 17.58 12.57
CA LEU A 33 -11.25 16.21 12.39
C LEU A 33 -9.79 16.22 11.94
N LEU A 34 -8.99 15.33 12.52
CA LEU A 34 -7.67 14.98 12.03
C LEU A 34 -7.65 13.47 11.76
N LEU A 35 -7.55 13.10 10.49
CA LEU A 35 -7.45 11.70 10.07
C LEU A 35 -5.98 11.38 9.81
N LEU A 36 -5.47 10.37 10.50
CA LEU A 36 -4.14 9.82 10.31
C LEU A 36 -4.30 8.50 9.56
N SER A 37 -3.58 8.34 8.46
CA SER A 37 -3.71 7.16 7.62
C SER A 37 -2.36 6.74 7.05
N ALA A 38 -2.23 5.44 6.79
CA ALA A 38 -1.20 4.91 5.92
C ALA A 38 -1.35 5.41 4.47
N SER A 39 -0.41 5.02 3.62
CA SER A 39 -0.47 5.34 2.18
C SER A 39 -1.66 4.65 1.51
N ILE A 40 -2.72 5.42 1.25
CA ILE A 40 -3.90 4.99 0.48
C ILE A 40 -3.81 5.40 -1.00
N GLY A 41 -4.51 4.66 -1.86
CA GLY A 41 -4.49 4.88 -3.31
C GLY A 41 -5.22 6.14 -3.76
N ASN A 42 -6.35 6.46 -3.14
CA ASN A 42 -7.27 7.53 -3.53
C ASN A 42 -7.53 8.57 -2.41
N PRO A 43 -6.50 9.19 -1.83
CA PRO A 43 -6.68 10.11 -0.70
C PRO A 43 -7.40 11.41 -1.06
N GLN A 44 -7.41 11.80 -2.34
CA GLN A 44 -8.12 13.00 -2.80
C GLN A 44 -9.63 12.80 -2.75
N ASP A 45 -10.13 11.67 -3.24
CA ASP A 45 -11.56 11.34 -3.23
C ASP A 45 -12.13 11.36 -1.82
N ILE A 46 -11.36 10.87 -0.84
CA ILE A 46 -11.76 10.88 0.58
C ILE A 46 -11.79 12.32 1.12
N ALA A 47 -10.81 13.16 0.77
CA ALA A 47 -10.79 14.56 1.20
C ALA A 47 -11.96 15.36 0.58
N ASP A 48 -12.30 15.08 -0.68
CA ASP A 48 -13.43 15.72 -1.37
C ASP A 48 -14.76 15.28 -0.77
N TRP A 49 -14.90 13.99 -0.47
CA TRP A 49 -16.05 13.45 0.25
C TRP A 49 -16.21 14.10 1.63
N LEU A 50 -15.14 14.15 2.45
CA LEU A 50 -15.15 14.81 3.76
C LEU A 50 -15.56 16.28 3.69
N THR A 51 -15.07 16.99 2.67
CA THR A 51 -15.41 18.39 2.42
C THR A 51 -16.90 18.55 2.10
N SER A 52 -17.47 17.62 1.31
CA SER A 52 -18.88 17.66 0.93
C SER A 52 -19.83 17.42 2.10
N ILE A 53 -19.51 16.50 3.02
CA ILE A 53 -20.39 16.16 4.15
C ILE A 53 -20.28 17.14 5.34
N ARG A 54 -19.12 17.78 5.55
CA ARG A 54 -18.91 18.70 6.70
C ARG A 54 -18.93 20.18 6.34
N ALA A 55 -19.11 20.53 5.05
CA ALA A 55 -19.10 21.91 4.53
C ALA A 55 -17.88 22.73 4.98
N THR A 56 -16.76 22.05 5.27
CA THR A 56 -15.50 22.64 5.73
C THR A 56 -14.39 22.06 4.86
N PRO A 57 -13.49 22.87 4.28
CA PRO A 57 -12.41 22.37 3.43
C PRO A 57 -11.52 21.36 4.17
N CYS A 58 -11.41 20.13 3.62
CA CYS A 58 -10.47 19.12 4.11
C CYS A 58 -9.11 19.31 3.45
N ARG A 59 -8.08 19.63 4.24
CA ARG A 59 -6.71 19.76 3.73
C ARG A 59 -6.01 18.40 3.72
N LEU A 60 -5.72 17.90 2.52
CA LEU A 60 -4.93 16.68 2.35
C LEU A 60 -3.43 16.96 2.52
N VAL A 61 -2.77 16.20 3.38
CA VAL A 61 -1.31 16.20 3.56
C VAL A 61 -0.79 14.81 3.24
N ARG A 62 0.17 14.71 2.31
CA ARG A 62 0.75 13.43 1.89
C ARG A 62 2.26 13.45 2.04
N HIS A 63 2.81 12.31 2.43
CA HIS A 63 4.24 12.09 2.48
C HIS A 63 4.57 10.72 1.88
N SER A 64 5.42 10.69 0.85
CA SER A 64 5.77 9.45 0.13
C SER A 64 7.15 8.90 0.48
N LYS A 65 8.01 9.69 1.14
CA LYS A 65 9.38 9.29 1.46
C LYS A 65 9.39 8.44 2.73
N ARG A 66 9.91 7.22 2.65
CA ARG A 66 10.18 6.40 3.83
C ARG A 66 11.50 6.82 4.47
N THR A 67 11.51 6.92 5.80
CA THR A 67 12.72 7.20 6.59
C THR A 67 13.74 6.06 6.48
N VAL A 68 13.27 4.81 6.53
CA VAL A 68 14.10 3.62 6.39
C VAL A 68 13.95 3.06 4.96
N PRO A 69 15.01 3.01 4.15
CA PRO A 69 14.95 2.45 2.81
C PRO A 69 14.75 0.94 2.87
N LEU A 70 13.83 0.43 2.06
CA LEU A 70 13.57 -1.01 1.92
C LEU A 70 14.32 -1.57 0.72
N ARG A 71 14.84 -2.79 0.88
CA ARG A 71 15.46 -3.57 -0.18
C ARG A 71 14.68 -4.87 -0.34
N ALA A 72 14.29 -5.21 -1.56
CA ALA A 72 13.65 -6.49 -1.83
C ALA A 72 14.72 -7.54 -2.18
N GLY A 73 14.58 -8.73 -1.60
CA GLY A 73 15.42 -9.89 -1.87
C GLY A 73 14.58 -11.09 -2.31
N TYR A 74 15.19 -11.96 -3.10
CA TYR A 74 14.68 -13.27 -3.47
C TYR A 74 15.49 -14.35 -2.75
N LEU A 75 14.81 -15.18 -1.96
CA LEU A 75 15.39 -16.33 -1.27
C LEU A 75 15.01 -17.60 -2.04
N HIS A 76 16.00 -18.23 -2.66
CA HIS A 76 15.83 -19.50 -3.36
C HIS A 76 15.80 -20.68 -2.35
N PRO A 77 15.07 -21.78 -2.60
CA PRO A 77 14.99 -22.92 -1.68
C PRO A 77 16.32 -23.58 -1.31
N ASN A 78 17.35 -23.46 -2.14
CA ASN A 78 18.72 -23.90 -1.81
C ASN A 78 19.46 -22.97 -0.81
N GLY A 79 18.78 -21.95 -0.28
CA GLY A 79 19.33 -21.01 0.70
C GLY A 79 20.02 -19.77 0.13
N ARG A 80 20.09 -19.61 -1.20
CA ARG A 80 20.68 -18.41 -1.82
C ARG A 80 19.76 -17.20 -1.71
N LEU A 81 20.26 -16.13 -1.08
CA LEU A 81 19.59 -14.81 -1.04
C LEU A 81 20.22 -13.87 -2.08
N THR A 82 19.39 -13.33 -2.97
CA THR A 82 19.83 -12.38 -4.02
C THR A 82 18.96 -11.12 -4.00
N PRO A 83 19.46 -9.95 -4.43
CA PRO A 83 18.60 -8.78 -4.63
C PRO A 83 17.49 -9.09 -5.64
N LEU A 84 16.25 -8.69 -5.36
CA LEU A 84 15.13 -8.93 -6.27
C LEU A 84 15.18 -7.98 -7.47
N PHE A 85 15.52 -6.71 -7.24
CA PHE A 85 15.60 -5.67 -8.26
C PHE A 85 17.04 -5.24 -8.51
N ARG A 86 17.32 -4.67 -9.69
CA ARG A 86 18.62 -4.04 -9.99
C ARG A 86 18.89 -2.79 -9.15
N THR A 87 17.84 -2.10 -8.70
CA THR A 87 17.94 -0.90 -7.87
C THR A 87 18.09 -1.27 -6.40
N LEU A 88 18.83 -0.45 -5.65
CA LEU A 88 18.99 -0.62 -4.20
C LEU A 88 17.67 -0.52 -3.44
N GLY A 89 16.68 0.20 -3.97
CA GLY A 89 15.35 0.37 -3.38
C GLY A 89 14.26 -0.40 -4.14
N ILE A 90 13.12 -0.60 -3.48
CA ILE A 90 11.90 -1.10 -4.10
C ILE A 90 11.35 -0.01 -5.04
N PRO A 91 11.22 -0.27 -6.35
CA PRO A 91 10.66 0.70 -7.28
C PRO A 91 9.20 1.00 -6.92
N GLN A 92 8.85 2.28 -6.85
CA GLN A 92 7.47 2.71 -6.60
C GLN A 92 6.80 3.08 -7.92
N GLY A 93 5.67 2.43 -8.23
CA GLY A 93 4.81 2.78 -9.37
C GLY A 93 5.25 2.28 -10.75
N HIS A 94 6.46 1.76 -10.92
CA HIS A 94 6.93 1.16 -12.19
C HIS A 94 7.44 -0.27 -11.99
N PRO A 95 7.23 -1.18 -12.96
CA PRO A 95 7.76 -2.53 -12.88
C PRO A 95 9.29 -2.47 -12.82
N GLY A 96 9.84 -2.83 -11.66
CA GLY A 96 11.28 -2.91 -11.47
C GLY A 96 11.88 -4.00 -12.34
N HIS A 97 13.00 -3.72 -12.99
CA HIS A 97 13.78 -4.77 -13.64
C HIS A 97 14.36 -5.71 -12.58
N LEU A 98 14.03 -6.99 -12.70
CA LEU A 98 14.57 -8.03 -11.83
C LEU A 98 16.10 -8.09 -11.96
N HIS A 99 16.75 -8.40 -10.84
CA HIS A 99 18.18 -8.69 -10.84
C HIS A 99 18.44 -9.93 -11.71
N PRO A 100 19.48 -9.95 -12.56
CA PRO A 100 19.75 -11.09 -13.45
C PRO A 100 19.84 -12.42 -12.70
N GLU A 101 20.52 -12.43 -11.55
CA GLU A 101 20.68 -13.63 -10.73
C GLU A 101 19.35 -14.13 -10.14
N ALA A 102 18.51 -13.22 -9.62
CA ALA A 102 17.19 -13.58 -9.11
C ALA A 102 16.30 -14.15 -10.23
N LYS A 103 16.40 -13.61 -11.45
CA LYS A 103 15.70 -14.14 -12.62
C LYS A 103 16.18 -15.56 -12.98
N HIS A 104 17.49 -15.81 -12.97
CA HIS A 104 18.02 -17.14 -13.26
C HIS A 104 17.58 -18.17 -12.21
N LEU A 105 17.72 -17.83 -10.92
CA LEU A 105 17.29 -18.72 -9.82
C LEU A 105 15.79 -19.00 -9.85
N PHE A 106 14.97 -18.01 -10.23
CA PHE A 106 13.54 -18.22 -10.38
C PHE A 106 13.21 -19.21 -11.51
N ILE A 107 13.90 -19.12 -12.66
CA ILE A 107 13.72 -20.04 -13.78
C ILE A 107 14.19 -21.46 -13.41
N GLU A 108 15.34 -21.58 -12.74
CA GLU A 108 15.86 -22.85 -12.22
C GLU A 108 14.83 -23.54 -11.32
N TYR A 109 14.26 -22.81 -10.35
CA TYR A 109 13.20 -23.31 -9.49
C TYR A 109 11.95 -23.75 -10.27
N GLU A 110 11.51 -22.96 -11.25
CA GLU A 110 10.35 -23.31 -12.09
C GLU A 110 10.59 -24.60 -12.89
N GLU A 111 11.78 -24.77 -13.46
CA GLU A 111 12.16 -25.98 -14.21
C GLU A 111 12.23 -27.22 -13.31
N GLU A 112 12.69 -27.08 -12.07
CA GLU A 112 12.78 -28.16 -11.09
C GLU A 112 11.41 -28.58 -10.52
N THR A 113 10.48 -27.63 -10.36
CA THR A 113 9.22 -27.86 -9.62
C THR A 113 7.98 -28.01 -10.50
N LEU A 114 8.00 -27.54 -11.75
CA LEU A 114 6.87 -27.73 -12.65
C LEU A 114 6.96 -29.10 -13.35
N PRO A 115 5.88 -29.92 -13.33
CA PRO A 115 5.88 -31.18 -14.04
C PRO A 115 6.03 -30.93 -15.54
N SER A 116 6.94 -31.68 -16.16
CA SER A 116 7.47 -31.56 -17.53
C SER A 116 6.44 -31.82 -18.66
N GLY A 117 5.21 -31.31 -18.57
CA GLY A 117 4.09 -31.81 -19.37
C GLY A 117 3.00 -30.83 -19.82
N ARG A 118 3.14 -29.51 -19.68
CA ARG A 118 2.22 -28.58 -20.36
C ARG A 118 2.96 -27.70 -21.37
N PRO A 119 2.62 -27.78 -22.68
CA PRO A 119 3.21 -26.91 -23.67
C PRO A 119 2.78 -25.46 -23.41
N ARG A 120 3.75 -24.54 -23.46
CA ARG A 120 3.52 -23.09 -23.40
C ARG A 120 2.56 -22.71 -24.54
N ARG A 121 1.36 -22.22 -24.21
CA ARG A 121 0.48 -21.49 -25.13
C ARG A 121 0.73 -19.99 -25.01
#